data_AF-A0A3D8J6T8-F1
#
_entry.id   AF-A0A3D8J6T8-F1
#
_cell.length_a   1.000
_cell.length_b   1.000
_cell.length_c   1.000
_cell.angle_alpha   90.00
_cell.angle_beta   90.00
_cell.angle_gamma   90.00
#
_symmetry.space_group_name_H-M   'P 1'
#
loop_
_entity.id
_entity.type
_entity.pdbx_description
1 polymer ?
#
loop_
_entity_poly.entity_id
_entity_poly.type
_entity_poly.pdbx_seq_one_letter_code
_entity_poly.pdbx_strand_id
1 'polypeptide(L)'
;MFAYLITSREYYGNLDNIDLLHFRQKLHYAHNKMTQFNKQSLPIKLKFASLRYHNAICDRQPLSRKEWDLIEIFLSMCSTLDITPILNFSSNKLAILQTLYEQEKFVGIHLKESDMPLLETGILFKILPLETIKACSAPIIYSAHNLANAQKAIGLGSNFVTLSPIFYEKNGNKALGTTTLQKINNKLKQHIIALGGITTDTRISEIQQCGIAGFASISYFLEES
;
A
#
# COMPACT_ATOMS: atom_id res chain seq x y z
N MET A 1 -15.14 2.31 4.70
CA MET A 1 -13.80 1.70 4.79
C MET A 1 -13.37 1.26 3.40
N PHE A 2 -12.08 1.32 3.05
CA PHE A 2 -11.54 0.79 1.78
C PHE A 2 -10.55 -0.36 2.03
N ALA A 3 -10.26 -1.13 0.98
CA ALA A 3 -9.20 -2.14 0.97
C ALA A 3 -7.93 -1.62 0.25
N TYR A 4 -6.78 -2.11 0.70
CA TYR A 4 -5.46 -1.80 0.14
C TYR A 4 -4.66 -3.10 -0.05
N LEU A 5 -4.45 -3.50 -1.30
CA LEU A 5 -3.60 -4.65 -1.64
C LEU A 5 -2.12 -4.25 -1.49
N ILE A 6 -1.31 -5.08 -0.85
CA ILE A 6 0.15 -4.96 -0.90
C ILE A 6 0.68 -6.21 -1.60
N THR A 7 1.34 -6.05 -2.75
CA THR A 7 1.94 -7.19 -3.45
C THR A 7 3.28 -7.58 -2.81
N SER A 8 3.71 -8.80 -3.09
CA SER A 8 4.98 -9.38 -2.66
C SER A 8 5.59 -10.16 -3.84
N ARG A 9 6.79 -10.72 -3.67
CA ARG A 9 7.38 -11.62 -4.67
C ARG A 9 6.50 -12.83 -4.98
N GLU A 10 5.64 -13.25 -4.06
CA GLU A 10 4.67 -14.33 -4.31
C GLU A 10 3.69 -13.99 -5.44
N TYR A 11 3.52 -12.70 -5.76
CA TYR A 11 2.65 -12.25 -6.83
C TYR A 11 3.31 -12.34 -8.22
N TYR A 12 4.58 -11.96 -8.33
CA TYR A 12 5.27 -11.77 -9.62
C TYR A 12 6.48 -12.70 -9.84
N GLY A 13 6.76 -13.61 -8.91
CA GLY A 13 7.75 -14.67 -9.07
C GLY A 13 9.16 -14.19 -9.40
N ASN A 14 9.72 -14.73 -10.49
CA ASN A 14 11.04 -14.46 -11.04
C ASN A 14 11.01 -13.55 -12.28
N LEU A 15 9.86 -12.95 -12.60
CA LEU A 15 9.68 -12.04 -13.73
C LEU A 15 9.98 -12.68 -15.10
N ASP A 16 9.71 -13.98 -15.25
CA ASP A 16 9.56 -14.55 -16.59
C ASP A 16 8.15 -14.25 -17.14
N ASN A 17 7.93 -14.58 -18.42
CA ASN A 17 6.67 -14.24 -19.09
C ASN A 17 5.46 -14.93 -18.44
N ILE A 18 5.65 -16.12 -17.86
CA ILE A 18 4.61 -16.89 -17.20
C ILE A 18 4.24 -16.19 -15.88
N ASP A 19 5.24 -15.79 -15.10
CA ASP A 19 5.04 -15.06 -13.86
C ASP A 19 4.36 -13.70 -14.07
N LEU A 20 4.72 -12.98 -15.14
CA LEU A 20 4.08 -11.71 -15.48
C LEU A 20 2.61 -11.90 -15.91
N LEU A 21 2.28 -13.01 -16.57
CA LEU A 21 0.90 -13.39 -16.87
C LEU A 21 0.12 -13.72 -15.59
N HIS A 22 0.70 -14.53 -14.70
CA HIS A 22 0.11 -14.85 -13.39
C HIS A 22 -0.07 -13.61 -12.53
N PHE A 23 0.83 -12.63 -12.61
CA PHE A 23 0.70 -11.37 -11.87
C PHE A 23 -0.58 -10.62 -12.24
N ARG A 24 -0.93 -10.55 -13.53
CA ARG A 24 -2.20 -9.96 -13.98
C ARG A 24 -3.40 -10.70 -13.40
N GLN A 25 -3.38 -12.03 -13.45
CA GLN A 25 -4.46 -12.87 -12.91
C GLN A 25 -4.64 -12.65 -11.40
N LYS A 26 -3.55 -12.55 -10.64
CA LYS A 26 -3.60 -12.29 -9.19
C LYS A 26 -4.17 -10.91 -8.85
N LEU A 27 -3.93 -9.89 -9.66
CA LEU A 27 -4.56 -8.57 -9.49
C LEU A 27 -6.07 -8.63 -9.78
N HIS A 28 -6.49 -9.34 -10.82
CA HIS A 28 -7.91 -9.59 -11.09
C HIS A 28 -8.57 -10.38 -9.95
N TYR A 29 -7.90 -11.42 -9.45
CA TYR A 29 -8.37 -12.20 -8.30
C TYR A 29 -8.58 -11.30 -7.09
N ALA A 30 -7.59 -10.47 -6.72
CA ALA A 30 -7.70 -9.57 -5.58
C ALA A 30 -8.87 -8.58 -5.71
N HIS A 31 -9.09 -8.02 -6.90
CA HIS A 31 -10.22 -7.15 -7.18
C HIS A 31 -11.56 -7.90 -7.07
N ASN A 32 -11.67 -9.08 -7.67
CA ASN A 32 -12.88 -9.90 -7.65
C ASN A 32 -13.21 -10.44 -6.25
N LYS A 33 -12.19 -10.70 -5.43
CA LYS A 33 -12.36 -11.11 -4.03
C LYS A 33 -13.12 -10.06 -3.23
N MET A 34 -12.83 -8.77 -3.44
CA MET A 34 -13.62 -7.70 -2.80
C MET A 34 -15.06 -7.62 -3.35
N THR A 35 -15.26 -7.82 -4.65
CA THR A 35 -16.61 -7.91 -5.24
C THR A 35 -17.41 -9.06 -4.63
N GLN A 36 -16.78 -10.20 -4.37
CA GLN A 36 -17.42 -11.35 -3.72
C GLN A 36 -17.74 -11.06 -2.25
N PHE A 37 -16.79 -10.52 -1.48
CA PHE A 37 -17.01 -10.10 -0.09
C PHE A 37 -18.22 -9.16 0.04
N ASN A 38 -18.34 -8.19 -0.88
CA ASN A 38 -19.41 -7.20 -0.89
C ASN A 38 -20.82 -7.77 -1.16
N LYS A 39 -20.94 -9.01 -1.64
CA LYS A 39 -22.26 -9.67 -1.77
C LYS A 39 -22.89 -10.01 -0.43
N GLN A 40 -22.08 -10.10 0.63
CA GLN A 40 -22.48 -10.58 1.95
C GLN A 40 -22.25 -9.53 3.05
N SER A 41 -21.64 -8.38 2.71
CA SER A 41 -21.17 -7.37 3.66
C SER A 41 -21.35 -5.95 3.11
N LEU A 42 -21.14 -4.93 3.96
CA LEU A 42 -21.08 -3.54 3.51
C LEU A 42 -19.99 -3.37 2.43
N PRO A 43 -20.26 -2.58 1.37
CA PRO A 43 -19.37 -2.52 0.22
C PRO A 43 -18.02 -1.86 0.57
N ILE A 44 -16.94 -2.60 0.37
CA ILE A 44 -15.56 -2.14 0.44
C ILE A 44 -14.97 -2.18 -0.97
N LYS A 45 -14.50 -1.02 -1.45
CA LYS A 45 -13.73 -0.92 -2.69
C LYS A 45 -12.27 -1.28 -2.44
N LEU A 46 -11.66 -2.07 -3.32
CA LEU A 46 -10.21 -2.15 -3.43
C LEU A 46 -9.70 -0.83 -4.02
N LYS A 47 -9.33 0.11 -3.16
CA LYS A 47 -9.00 1.49 -3.56
C LYS A 47 -7.55 1.63 -3.99
N PHE A 48 -6.66 0.93 -3.30
CA PHE A 48 -5.22 1.03 -3.49
C PHE A 48 -4.63 -0.34 -3.77
N ALA A 49 -3.58 -0.38 -4.59
CA ALA A 49 -2.66 -1.51 -4.68
C ALA A 49 -1.23 -0.99 -4.58
N SER A 50 -0.37 -1.70 -3.86
CA SER A 50 1.06 -1.37 -3.74
C SER A 50 1.87 -2.39 -4.49
N LEU A 51 2.70 -1.95 -5.43
CA LEU A 51 3.76 -2.78 -5.99
C LEU A 51 4.99 -2.73 -5.08
N ARG A 52 5.29 -3.85 -4.43
CA ARG A 52 6.56 -4.04 -3.70
C ARG A 52 7.58 -4.71 -4.61
N TYR A 53 8.21 -3.90 -5.47
CA TYR A 53 9.28 -4.35 -6.36
C TYR A 53 10.60 -4.55 -5.60
N HIS A 54 11.61 -5.14 -6.26
CA HIS A 54 12.92 -5.33 -5.68
C HIS A 54 13.61 -3.98 -5.45
N ASN A 55 13.84 -3.62 -4.19
CA ASN A 55 14.38 -2.31 -3.83
C ASN A 55 15.39 -2.36 -2.67
N ALA A 56 16.18 -3.44 -2.62
CA ALA A 56 17.18 -3.68 -1.58
C ALA A 56 18.18 -2.53 -1.44
N ILE A 57 18.63 -2.25 -0.21
CA ILE A 57 19.48 -1.09 0.10
C ILE A 57 20.86 -1.19 -0.61
N CYS A 58 21.36 -2.40 -0.83
CA CYS A 58 22.61 -2.65 -1.53
C CYS A 58 22.48 -2.60 -3.07
N ASP A 59 21.25 -2.64 -3.59
CA ASP A 59 20.99 -2.65 -5.02
C ASP A 59 20.72 -1.22 -5.52
N ARG A 60 21.81 -0.57 -5.93
CA ARG A 60 21.77 0.75 -6.59
C ARG A 60 21.64 0.64 -8.11
N GLN A 61 21.45 -0.57 -8.65
CA GLN A 61 21.34 -0.73 -10.08
C GLN A 61 20.01 -0.14 -10.57
N PRO A 62 20.01 0.43 -11.79
CA PRO A 62 18.76 0.75 -12.49
C PRO A 62 17.87 -0.49 -12.58
N LEU A 63 16.56 -0.28 -12.70
CA LEU A 63 15.65 -1.38 -12.97
C LEU A 63 16.03 -2.08 -14.27
N SER A 64 16.04 -3.41 -14.22
CA SER A 64 16.10 -4.25 -15.41
C SER A 64 14.86 -4.03 -16.29
N ARG A 65 14.95 -4.41 -17.56
CA ARG A 65 13.80 -4.34 -18.48
C ARG A 65 12.57 -5.07 -17.92
N LYS A 66 12.77 -6.25 -17.31
CA LYS A 66 11.70 -7.05 -16.71
C LYS A 66 11.03 -6.38 -15.51
N GLU A 67 11.80 -5.66 -14.69
CA GLU A 67 11.22 -4.88 -13.59
C GLU A 67 10.43 -3.68 -14.09
N TRP A 68 10.87 -3.04 -15.18
CA TRP A 68 10.08 -2.02 -15.87
C TRP A 68 8.79 -2.61 -16.44
N ASP A 69 8.87 -3.76 -17.12
CA ASP A 69 7.68 -4.44 -17.65
C ASP A 69 6.69 -4.79 -16.52
N LEU A 70 7.17 -5.20 -15.35
CA LEU A 70 6.34 -5.42 -14.16
C LEU A 70 5.60 -4.15 -13.72
N ILE A 71 6.30 -3.00 -13.67
CA ILE A 71 5.68 -1.70 -13.32
C ILE A 71 4.62 -1.32 -14.35
N GLU A 72 4.92 -1.43 -15.64
CA GLU A 72 3.96 -1.11 -16.71
C GLU A 72 2.72 -1.99 -16.65
N ILE A 73 2.90 -3.30 -16.44
CA ILE A 73 1.80 -4.24 -16.22
C ILE A 73 0.97 -3.81 -15.02
N PHE A 74 1.62 -3.50 -13.90
CA PHE A 74 0.94 -3.07 -12.67
C PHE A 74 0.11 -1.81 -12.89
N LEU A 75 0.66 -0.78 -13.53
CA LEU A 75 -0.03 0.48 -13.78
C LEU A 75 -1.21 0.30 -14.75
N SER A 76 -1.01 -0.45 -15.84
CA SER A 76 -2.06 -0.79 -16.80
C SER A 76 -3.23 -1.53 -16.13
N MET A 77 -2.92 -2.49 -15.27
CA MET A 77 -3.93 -3.24 -14.51
C MET A 77 -4.67 -2.35 -13.50
N CYS A 78 -3.94 -1.50 -12.78
CA CYS A 78 -4.56 -0.55 -11.84
C CYS A 78 -5.52 0.40 -12.55
N SER A 79 -5.14 0.94 -13.71
CA SER A 79 -6.02 1.77 -14.53
C SER A 79 -7.26 1.02 -15.00
N THR A 80 -7.11 -0.24 -15.44
CA THR A 80 -8.22 -1.07 -15.94
C THR A 80 -9.22 -1.40 -14.83
N LEU A 81 -8.73 -1.58 -13.61
CA LEU A 81 -9.53 -2.00 -12.44
C LEU A 81 -10.00 -0.82 -11.58
N ASP A 82 -9.74 0.43 -12.00
CA ASP A 82 -10.04 1.65 -11.22
C ASP A 82 -9.46 1.59 -9.78
N ILE A 83 -8.20 1.16 -9.71
CA ILE A 83 -7.38 1.08 -8.50
C ILE A 83 -6.29 2.16 -8.59
N THR A 84 -6.08 2.93 -7.52
CA THR A 84 -4.97 3.87 -7.45
C THR A 84 -3.65 3.12 -7.20
N PRO A 85 -2.66 3.23 -8.11
CA PRO A 85 -1.38 2.56 -7.98
C PRO A 85 -0.48 3.25 -6.95
N ILE A 86 0.15 2.44 -6.09
CA ILE A 86 1.14 2.86 -5.09
C ILE A 86 2.45 2.11 -5.34
N LEU A 87 3.58 2.78 -5.25
CA LEU A 87 4.89 2.14 -5.25
C LEU A 87 5.47 2.09 -3.84
N ASN A 88 6.00 0.93 -3.46
CA ASN A 88 6.79 0.83 -2.24
C ASN A 88 8.09 1.61 -2.40
N PHE A 89 8.25 2.68 -1.64
CA PHE A 89 9.31 3.65 -1.82
C PHE A 89 10.70 3.07 -1.48
N SER A 90 11.71 3.57 -2.18
CA SER A 90 13.13 3.40 -1.84
C SER A 90 13.89 4.62 -2.34
N SER A 91 14.63 5.27 -1.44
CA SER A 91 15.47 6.43 -1.78
C SER A 91 16.52 6.11 -2.84
N ASN A 92 16.97 4.85 -2.90
CA ASN A 92 17.93 4.38 -3.92
C ASN A 92 17.34 4.31 -5.33
N LYS A 93 16.01 4.28 -5.46
CA LYS A 93 15.32 4.13 -6.75
C LYS A 93 14.39 5.31 -7.03
N LEU A 94 14.76 6.51 -6.54
CA LEU A 94 14.04 7.77 -6.79
C LEU A 94 13.85 8.09 -8.27
N ALA A 95 14.82 7.72 -9.13
CA ALA A 95 14.74 7.92 -10.57
C ALA A 95 13.49 7.29 -11.19
N ILE A 96 12.95 6.20 -10.61
CA ILE A 96 11.70 5.60 -11.10
C ILE A 96 10.55 6.60 -11.02
N LEU A 97 10.40 7.29 -9.89
CA LEU A 97 9.32 8.26 -9.70
C LEU A 97 9.45 9.43 -10.67
N GLN A 98 10.69 9.89 -10.91
CA GLN A 98 10.94 10.94 -11.88
C GLN A 98 10.60 10.49 -13.30
N THR A 99 11.05 9.31 -13.73
CA THR A 99 10.72 8.76 -15.06
C THR A 99 9.21 8.58 -15.24
N LEU A 100 8.51 8.07 -14.23
CA LEU A 100 7.06 7.93 -14.30
C LEU A 100 6.36 9.30 -14.41
N TYR A 101 6.82 10.28 -13.64
CA TYR A 101 6.31 11.65 -13.72
C TYR A 101 6.52 12.28 -15.11
N GLU A 102 7.71 12.12 -15.70
CA GLU A 102 8.04 12.59 -17.05
C GLU A 102 7.17 11.90 -18.13
N GLN A 103 6.63 10.72 -17.84
CA GLN A 103 5.68 9.99 -18.69
C GLN A 103 4.21 10.28 -18.35
N GLU A 104 3.94 11.30 -17.51
CA GLU A 104 2.60 11.64 -17.03
C GLU A 104 1.89 10.49 -16.28
N LYS A 105 2.67 9.56 -15.72
CA LYS A 105 2.18 8.43 -14.91
C LYS A 105 2.30 8.77 -13.44
N PHE A 106 1.17 9.12 -12.84
CA PHE A 106 1.11 9.51 -11.43
C PHE A 106 0.84 8.30 -10.53
N VAL A 107 1.70 8.09 -9.54
CA VAL A 107 1.62 6.99 -8.58
C VAL A 107 1.76 7.52 -7.16
N GLY A 108 1.01 6.94 -6.23
CA GLY A 108 1.26 7.17 -4.81
C GLY A 108 2.53 6.46 -4.33
N ILE A 109 2.97 6.78 -3.12
CA ILE A 109 4.16 6.16 -2.52
C ILE A 109 3.85 5.59 -1.14
N HIS A 110 4.43 4.43 -0.84
CA HIS A 110 4.38 3.83 0.49
C HIS A 110 5.78 3.89 1.13
N LEU A 111 5.91 4.73 2.15
CA LEU A 111 7.11 4.93 2.95
C LEU A 111 7.21 3.90 4.08
N LYS A 112 8.43 3.44 4.35
CA LYS A 112 8.75 2.61 5.52
C LYS A 112 8.93 3.50 6.76
N GLU A 113 8.93 2.90 7.94
CA GLU A 113 9.17 3.66 9.18
C GLU A 113 10.55 4.35 9.19
N SER A 114 11.56 3.71 8.56
CA SER A 114 12.90 4.29 8.37
C SER A 114 12.93 5.55 7.52
N ASP A 115 11.86 5.84 6.78
CA ASP A 115 11.78 6.95 5.84
C ASP A 115 11.19 8.23 6.48
N MET A 116 10.93 8.22 7.80
CA MET A 116 10.46 9.41 8.55
C MET A 116 11.29 10.69 8.26
N PRO A 117 12.63 10.65 8.16
CA PRO A 117 13.41 11.85 7.84
C PRO A 117 13.00 12.52 6.51
N LEU A 118 12.46 11.76 5.55
CA LEU A 118 11.99 12.32 4.27
C LEU A 118 10.71 13.16 4.45
N LEU A 119 9.86 12.77 5.40
CA LEU A 119 8.68 13.56 5.78
C LEU A 119 9.11 14.80 6.58
N GLU A 120 10.01 14.63 7.55
CA GLU A 120 10.48 15.73 8.41
C GLU A 120 11.19 16.84 7.63
N THR A 121 12.02 16.47 6.65
CA THR A 121 12.72 17.42 5.78
C THR A 121 11.81 18.04 4.71
N GLY A 122 10.64 17.43 4.48
CA GLY A 122 9.73 17.79 3.40
C GLY A 122 10.32 17.62 1.99
N ILE A 123 11.42 16.87 1.84
CA ILE A 123 12.11 16.68 0.55
C ILE A 123 11.18 16.06 -0.50
N LEU A 124 10.28 15.16 -0.08
CA LEU A 124 9.32 14.52 -0.97
C LEU A 124 8.38 15.52 -1.62
N PHE A 125 7.94 16.54 -0.89
CA PHE A 125 7.06 17.60 -1.41
C PHE A 125 7.77 18.59 -2.34
N LYS A 126 9.10 18.57 -2.36
CA LYS A 126 9.92 19.32 -3.33
C LYS A 126 10.16 18.53 -4.61
N ILE A 127 10.29 17.20 -4.50
CA ILE A 127 10.55 16.30 -5.64
C ILE A 127 9.25 15.98 -6.39
N LEU A 128 8.15 15.78 -5.66
CA LEU A 128 6.83 15.51 -6.21
C LEU A 128 5.99 16.79 -6.06
N PRO A 129 5.65 17.50 -7.17
CA PRO A 129 4.92 18.75 -7.07
C PRO A 129 3.61 18.56 -6.29
N LEU A 130 3.38 19.41 -5.28
CA LEU A 130 2.22 19.31 -4.40
C LEU A 130 0.89 19.36 -5.17
N GLU A 131 0.86 20.07 -6.29
CA GLU A 131 -0.31 20.17 -7.17
C GLU A 131 -0.60 18.84 -7.85
N THR A 132 0.44 18.10 -8.26
CA THR A 132 0.34 16.74 -8.80
C THR A 132 -0.16 15.75 -7.77
N ILE A 133 0.38 15.78 -6.54
CA ILE A 133 -0.09 14.90 -5.45
C ILE A 133 -1.58 15.15 -5.15
N LYS A 134 -2.00 16.42 -5.13
CA LYS A 134 -3.39 16.82 -4.84
C LYS A 134 -4.35 16.53 -5.99
N ALA A 135 -3.93 16.73 -7.25
CA ALA A 135 -4.77 16.55 -8.42
C ALA A 135 -4.90 15.08 -8.85
N CYS A 136 -3.83 14.29 -8.72
CA CYS A 136 -3.78 12.94 -9.30
C CYS A 136 -4.22 11.83 -8.33
N SER A 137 -4.75 12.18 -7.15
CA SER A 137 -5.14 11.21 -6.11
C SER A 137 -4.02 10.25 -5.72
N ALA A 138 -2.75 10.67 -5.80
CA ALA A 138 -1.57 9.85 -5.51
C ALA A 138 -1.16 10.01 -4.04
N PRO A 139 -1.58 9.13 -3.11
CA PRO A 139 -1.36 9.36 -1.69
C PRO A 139 0.08 9.02 -1.28
N ILE A 140 0.54 9.74 -0.25
CA ILE A 140 1.66 9.31 0.58
C ILE A 140 1.09 8.46 1.72
N ILE A 141 1.51 7.20 1.77
CA ILE A 141 1.15 6.25 2.82
C ILE A 141 2.41 5.95 3.63
N TYR A 142 2.34 6.01 4.96
CA TYR A 142 3.48 5.75 5.84
C TYR A 142 3.27 4.50 6.68
N SER A 143 4.29 3.66 6.86
CA SER A 143 4.27 2.51 7.76
C SER A 143 4.61 2.93 9.19
N ALA A 144 3.74 2.65 10.16
CA ALA A 144 3.99 2.89 11.58
C ALA A 144 3.71 1.66 12.44
N HIS A 145 4.49 1.51 13.51
CA HIS A 145 4.30 0.44 14.51
C HIS A 145 3.67 0.92 15.82
N ASN A 146 3.41 2.22 15.96
CA ASN A 146 2.77 2.80 17.12
C ASN A 146 1.98 4.06 16.75
N LEU A 147 1.08 4.48 17.65
CA LEU A 147 0.18 5.62 17.41
C LEU A 147 0.92 6.97 17.37
N ALA A 148 2.03 7.12 18.09
CA ALA A 148 2.80 8.37 18.11
C ALA A 148 3.44 8.64 16.73
N ASN A 149 4.06 7.62 16.13
CA ASN A 149 4.59 7.70 14.77
C ASN A 149 3.49 7.92 13.73
N ALA A 150 2.32 7.29 13.90
CA ALA A 150 1.17 7.52 13.04
C ALA A 150 0.70 8.99 13.09
N GLN A 151 0.54 9.55 14.29
CA GLN A 151 0.16 10.95 14.49
C GLN A 151 1.18 11.90 13.88
N LYS A 152 2.47 11.64 14.12
CA LYS A 152 3.56 12.44 13.58
C LYS A 152 3.55 12.43 12.04
N ALA A 153 3.45 11.27 11.42
CA ALA A 153 3.44 11.16 9.96
C ALA A 153 2.26 11.89 9.30
N ILE A 154 1.06 11.80 9.88
CA ILE A 154 -0.11 12.57 9.42
C ILE A 154 0.12 14.08 9.61
N GLY A 155 0.67 14.49 10.76
CA GLY A 155 1.03 15.89 11.01
C GLY A 155 2.06 16.45 10.02
N LEU A 156 2.93 15.59 9.48
CA LEU A 156 3.94 15.92 8.46
C LEU A 156 3.42 15.80 7.01
N GLY A 157 2.13 15.54 6.81
CA GLY A 157 1.50 15.56 5.49
C GLY A 157 1.32 14.20 4.80
N SER A 158 1.55 13.08 5.49
CA SER A 158 1.10 11.78 4.97
C SER A 158 -0.43 11.74 4.87
N ASN A 159 -0.97 11.16 3.80
CA ASN A 159 -2.41 11.04 3.62
C ASN A 159 -2.98 9.89 4.44
N PHE A 160 -2.25 8.78 4.53
CA PHE A 160 -2.63 7.62 5.32
C PHE A 160 -1.43 7.03 6.06
N VAL A 161 -1.72 6.26 7.10
CA VAL A 161 -0.74 5.45 7.82
C VAL A 161 -1.22 4.01 7.87
N THR A 162 -0.36 3.07 7.47
CA THR A 162 -0.55 1.66 7.82
C THR A 162 -0.08 1.45 9.26
N LEU A 163 -0.99 1.01 10.13
CA LEU A 163 -0.69 0.71 11.53
C LEU A 163 -0.63 -0.81 11.69
N SER A 164 0.54 -1.32 12.09
CA SER A 164 0.82 -2.77 12.10
C SER A 164 1.82 -3.19 13.18
N PRO A 165 1.82 -4.47 13.59
CA PRO A 165 0.86 -5.51 13.21
C PRO A 165 -0.43 -5.46 14.07
N ILE A 166 -1.58 -5.79 13.49
CA ILE A 166 -2.86 -5.80 14.24
C ILE A 166 -3.13 -7.13 14.95
N PHE A 167 -2.95 -8.26 14.27
CA PHE A 167 -3.39 -9.58 14.78
C PHE A 167 -2.29 -10.58 15.12
N TYR A 168 -1.02 -10.27 14.85
CA TYR A 168 0.10 -11.17 15.17
C TYR A 168 1.33 -10.41 15.64
N GLU A 169 2.22 -11.07 16.36
CA GLU A 169 3.51 -10.51 16.73
C GLU A 169 4.52 -10.69 15.59
N LYS A 170 5.30 -9.65 15.30
CA LYS A 170 6.29 -9.69 14.22
C LYS A 170 7.55 -8.93 14.57
N ASN A 171 8.71 -9.56 14.46
CA ASN A 171 10.02 -8.93 14.66
C ASN A 171 10.12 -8.13 15.97
N GLY A 172 9.56 -8.67 17.07
CA GLY A 172 9.52 -8.00 18.37
C GLY A 172 8.39 -6.97 18.56
N ASN A 173 7.62 -6.65 17.52
CA ASN A 173 6.41 -5.83 17.65
C ASN A 173 5.23 -6.68 18.09
N LYS A 174 4.60 -6.29 19.21
CA LYS A 174 3.38 -6.92 19.71
C LYS A 174 2.20 -6.61 18.80
N ALA A 175 1.23 -7.53 18.74
CA ALA A 175 -0.04 -7.27 18.10
C ALA A 175 -0.75 -6.10 18.79
N LEU A 176 -1.09 -5.05 18.03
CA LEU A 176 -1.76 -3.86 18.55
C LEU A 176 -3.23 -4.14 18.92
N GLY A 177 -3.87 -5.07 18.22
CA GLY A 177 -5.27 -5.43 18.43
C GLY A 177 -6.28 -4.36 18.00
N THR A 178 -7.53 -4.78 17.87
CA THR A 178 -8.65 -3.90 17.49
C THR A 178 -9.00 -2.89 18.58
N THR A 179 -8.75 -3.21 19.85
CA THR A 179 -8.90 -2.27 20.98
C THR A 179 -8.06 -1.01 20.80
N THR A 180 -6.84 -1.13 20.25
CA THR A 180 -6.00 0.03 19.94
C THR A 180 -6.66 0.89 18.86
N LEU A 181 -7.18 0.27 17.79
CA LEU A 181 -7.87 0.97 16.70
C LEU A 181 -9.14 1.69 17.17
N GLN A 182 -9.90 1.08 18.07
CA GLN A 182 -11.13 1.66 18.62
C GLN A 182 -10.86 2.93 19.43
N LYS A 183 -9.74 2.98 20.17
CA LYS A 183 -9.31 4.13 21.00
C LYS A 183 -8.76 5.31 20.21
N ILE A 184 -8.50 5.15 18.91
CA ILE A 184 -8.02 6.25 18.06
C ILE A 184 -9.12 7.31 17.94
N ASN A 185 -8.76 8.59 18.02
CA ASN A 185 -9.72 9.67 17.84
C ASN A 185 -10.29 9.69 16.40
N ASN A 186 -11.53 10.17 16.23
CA ASN A 186 -12.24 10.09 14.95
C ASN A 186 -11.52 10.80 13.79
N LYS A 187 -10.86 11.93 14.06
CA LYS A 187 -10.09 12.66 13.04
C LYS A 187 -8.94 11.81 12.50
N LEU A 188 -8.19 11.16 13.39
CA LEU A 188 -7.08 10.31 13.00
C LEU A 188 -7.55 9.01 12.35
N LYS A 189 -8.69 8.42 12.77
CA LYS A 189 -9.24 7.19 12.18
C LYS A 189 -9.42 7.28 10.66
N GLN A 190 -9.76 8.46 10.14
CA GLN A 190 -9.91 8.72 8.69
C GLN A 190 -8.61 8.55 7.89
N HIS A 191 -7.46 8.45 8.57
CA HIS A 191 -6.15 8.26 7.97
C HIS A 191 -5.53 6.89 8.27
N ILE A 192 -6.14 6.07 9.13
CA ILE A 192 -5.55 4.79 9.54
C ILE A 192 -5.99 3.66 8.63
N ILE A 193 -5.00 2.88 8.20
CA ILE A 193 -5.16 1.61 7.49
C ILE A 193 -4.64 0.51 8.41
N ALA A 194 -5.49 -0.42 8.85
CA ALA A 194 -5.06 -1.57 9.63
C ALA A 194 -4.21 -2.52 8.78
N LEU A 195 -3.08 -3.01 9.27
CA LEU A 195 -2.24 -3.96 8.55
C LEU A 195 -1.69 -5.04 9.49
N GLY A 196 -1.67 -6.29 9.01
CA GLY A 196 -0.97 -7.41 9.63
C GLY A 196 -1.90 -8.42 10.30
N GLY A 197 -1.95 -9.64 9.73
CA GLY A 197 -2.72 -10.78 10.22
C GLY A 197 -4.19 -10.73 9.83
N ILE A 198 -4.50 -9.95 8.80
CA ILE A 198 -5.83 -9.80 8.23
C ILE A 198 -5.89 -10.79 7.07
N THR A 199 -6.39 -11.99 7.34
CA THR A 199 -6.39 -13.13 6.40
C THR A 199 -7.78 -13.71 6.19
N THR A 200 -8.79 -13.25 6.93
CA THR A 200 -10.17 -13.75 6.84
C THR A 200 -11.19 -12.62 6.84
N ASP A 201 -12.38 -12.90 6.29
CA ASP A 201 -13.52 -11.99 6.26
C ASP A 201 -13.97 -11.56 7.67
N THR A 202 -13.86 -12.46 8.65
CA THR A 202 -14.12 -12.17 10.07
C THR A 202 -13.21 -11.06 10.58
N ARG A 203 -11.90 -11.10 10.28
CA ARG A 203 -10.95 -10.05 10.68
C ARG A 203 -11.24 -8.71 10.01
N ILE A 204 -11.68 -8.73 8.75
CA ILE A 204 -12.11 -7.51 8.05
C ILE A 204 -13.34 -6.91 8.74
N SER A 205 -14.29 -7.75 9.14
CA SER A 205 -15.51 -7.33 9.84
C SER A 205 -15.19 -6.71 11.21
N GLU A 206 -14.27 -7.29 11.98
CA GLU A 206 -13.77 -6.72 13.24
C GLU A 206 -13.12 -5.34 13.03
N ILE A 207 -12.32 -5.17 11.97
CA ILE A 207 -11.70 -3.87 11.64
C ILE A 207 -12.76 -2.85 11.23
N GLN A 208 -13.79 -3.26 10.48
CA GLN A 208 -14.84 -2.37 10.02
C GLN A 208 -15.56 -1.69 11.18
N GLN A 209 -15.80 -2.43 12.28
CA GLN A 209 -16.40 -1.91 13.51
C GLN A 209 -15.55 -0.83 14.20
N CYS A 210 -14.25 -0.75 13.90
CA CYS A 210 -13.37 0.26 14.48
C CYS A 210 -13.56 1.65 13.85
N GLY A 211 -14.20 1.75 12.67
CA GLY A 211 -14.46 3.01 11.98
C GLY A 211 -13.21 3.69 11.39
N ILE A 212 -12.16 2.92 11.09
CA ILE A 212 -10.94 3.42 10.45
C ILE A 212 -11.09 3.52 8.92
N ALA A 213 -10.14 4.19 8.26
CA ALA A 213 -10.18 4.46 6.82
C ALA A 213 -10.19 3.18 5.98
N GLY A 214 -9.34 2.21 6.33
CA GLY A 214 -9.17 1.01 5.52
C GLY A 214 -8.45 -0.13 6.22
N PHE A 215 -8.26 -1.22 5.48
CA PHE A 215 -7.35 -2.28 5.84
C PHE A 215 -6.41 -2.61 4.67
N ALA A 216 -5.23 -3.12 5.00
CA ALA A 216 -4.27 -3.61 4.03
C ALA A 216 -3.90 -5.06 4.29
N SER A 217 -3.68 -5.82 3.23
CA SER A 217 -3.22 -7.19 3.35
C SER A 217 -2.39 -7.61 2.15
N ILE A 218 -1.51 -8.58 2.42
CA ILE A 218 -0.82 -9.37 1.40
C ILE A 218 -1.60 -10.68 1.28
N SER A 219 -1.57 -11.48 2.35
CA SER A 219 -2.09 -12.85 2.35
C SER A 219 -3.60 -12.98 2.18
N TYR A 220 -4.41 -12.00 2.57
CA TYR A 220 -5.86 -12.06 2.27
C TYR A 220 -6.12 -12.08 0.78
N PHE A 221 -5.29 -11.42 -0.02
CA PHE A 221 -5.45 -11.33 -1.46
C PHE A 221 -4.58 -12.32 -2.23
N LEU A 222 -3.82 -13.17 -1.54
CA LEU A 222 -3.19 -14.31 -2.17
C LEU A 222 -4.27 -15.35 -2.43
N GLU A 223 -4.30 -15.85 -3.66
CA GLU A 223 -5.11 -17.01 -3.99
C GLU A 223 -4.60 -18.20 -3.17
N GLU A 224 -5.51 -18.97 -2.57
CA GLU A 224 -5.13 -20.24 -1.96
C GLU A 224 -4.76 -21.18 -3.10
N SER A 225 -3.50 -21.61 -3.11
CA SER A 225 -2.95 -22.57 -4.07
C SER A 225 -3.58 -23.95 -3.92
#